data_AF-A0A929VDT4-F1
#
_entry.id   AF-A0A929VDT4-F1
#
_cell.length_a   1.000
_cell.length_b   1.000
_cell.length_c   1.000
_cell.angle_alpha   90.00
_cell.angle_beta   90.00
_cell.angle_gamma   90.00
#
_symmetry.space_group_name_H-M   'P 1'
#
loop_
_entity.id
_entity.type
_entity.pdbx_description
1 polymer ?
#
loop_
_entity_poly.entity_id
_entity_poly.type
_entity_poly.pdbx_seq_one_letter_code
_entity_poly.pdbx_strand_id
1 'polypeptide(L)'
;MGEKQKYVMALDQGTTSSRCILFDHSGEICSLAQKEYTQYYPKPGWVEHNPREIWASQLSVAIEAMAEVGATASDIAAIGITNQRETTIVWDKKTGEPVYPAIVWQCRR
;
A
#
# COMPACT_ATOMS: atom_id res chain seq x y z
N MET A 1 -18.09 -25.85 -10.49
CA MET A 1 -16.79 -25.41 -11.02
C MET A 1 -16.48 -24.09 -10.32
N GLY A 2 -15.49 -24.05 -9.43
CA GLY A 2 -15.09 -22.79 -8.79
C GLY A 2 -14.51 -21.84 -9.83
N GLU A 3 -14.87 -20.56 -9.77
CA GLU A 3 -14.29 -19.53 -10.63
C GLU A 3 -12.76 -19.55 -10.47
N LYS A 4 -12.06 -19.56 -11.61
CA LYS A 4 -10.62 -19.70 -11.64
C LYS A 4 -10.03 -18.33 -11.26
N GLN A 5 -9.50 -18.23 -10.04
CA GLN A 5 -8.75 -17.05 -9.59
C GLN A 5 -7.68 -16.70 -10.64
N LYS A 6 -7.68 -15.46 -11.12
CA LYS A 6 -6.93 -15.05 -12.32
C LYS A 6 -5.63 -14.32 -11.99
N TYR A 7 -5.60 -13.58 -10.87
CA TYR A 7 -4.53 -12.64 -10.59
C TYR A 7 -3.89 -12.83 -9.21
N VAL A 8 -2.62 -12.49 -9.10
CA VAL A 8 -1.94 -12.22 -7.83
C VAL A 8 -1.75 -10.71 -7.71
N MET A 9 -2.22 -10.14 -6.60
CA MET A 9 -2.10 -8.70 -6.33
C MET A 9 -0.82 -8.44 -5.53
N ALA A 10 0.02 -7.52 -6.00
CA ALA A 10 1.17 -7.03 -5.25
C ALA A 10 0.91 -5.60 -4.77
N LEU A 11 0.88 -5.40 -3.46
CA LEU A 11 0.81 -4.11 -2.81
C LEU A 11 2.22 -3.69 -2.39
N ASP A 12 2.70 -2.57 -2.95
CA ASP A 12 4.01 -2.02 -2.64
C ASP A 12 3.88 -0.62 -2.04
N GLN A 13 4.02 -0.56 -0.73
CA GLN A 13 3.99 0.67 0.03
C GLN A 13 5.41 1.26 0.07
N GLY A 14 5.75 2.07 -0.93
CA GLY A 14 7.05 2.75 -1.02
C GLY A 14 7.16 3.94 -0.06
N THR A 15 8.31 4.63 -0.07
CA THR A 15 8.55 5.79 0.84
C THR A 15 7.80 7.05 0.41
N THR A 16 7.60 7.24 -0.90
CA THR A 16 6.95 8.46 -1.46
C THR A 16 5.64 8.17 -2.17
N SER A 17 5.37 6.90 -2.50
CA SER A 17 4.15 6.47 -3.18
C SER A 17 3.74 5.06 -2.78
N SER A 18 2.45 4.77 -2.94
CA SER A 18 1.89 3.43 -2.89
C SER A 18 1.66 2.92 -4.31
N ARG A 19 1.88 1.63 -4.53
CA ARG A 19 1.65 0.96 -5.80
C ARG A 19 0.81 -0.29 -5.61
N CYS A 20 0.00 -0.62 -6.62
CA CYS A 20 -0.63 -1.92 -6.76
C CYS A 20 -0.38 -2.44 -8.17
N ILE A 21 0.02 -3.70 -8.28
CA ILE A 21 0.25 -4.38 -9.55
C ILE A 21 -0.54 -5.68 -9.53
N LEU A 22 -1.30 -5.97 -10.59
CA LEU A 22 -1.91 -7.28 -10.78
C LEU A 22 -1.07 -8.10 -11.76
N PHE A 23 -0.72 -9.31 -11.36
CA PHE A 23 0.00 -10.28 -12.18
C PHE A 23 -0.90 -11.45 -12.54
N ASP A 24 -0.79 -11.98 -13.76
CA ASP A 24 -1.42 -13.25 -14.12
C ASP A 24 -0.59 -14.48 -13.71
N HIS A 25 -1.04 -15.68 -14.10
CA HIS A 25 -0.34 -16.94 -13.83
C HIS A 25 1.01 -17.10 -14.57
N SER A 26 1.26 -16.32 -15.62
CA SER A 26 2.56 -16.23 -16.30
C SER A 26 3.52 -15.24 -15.63
N GLY A 27 3.03 -14.46 -14.67
CA GLY A 27 3.79 -13.37 -14.05
C GLY A 27 3.84 -12.11 -14.90
N GLU A 28 2.96 -11.97 -15.91
CA GLU A 28 2.85 -10.75 -16.70
C GLU A 28 2.08 -9.68 -15.93
N ILE A 29 2.45 -8.41 -16.11
CA ILE A 29 1.75 -7.27 -15.50
C ILE A 29 0.47 -7.01 -16.30
N CYS A 30 -0.68 -7.18 -15.66
CA CYS A 30 -2.00 -6.92 -16.26
C CYS A 30 -2.48 -5.50 -16.00
N SER A 31 -2.16 -4.92 -14.84
CA SER A 31 -2.46 -3.53 -14.49
C SER A 31 -1.47 -2.99 -13.46
N LEU A 32 -1.34 -1.66 -13.42
CA LEU A 32 -0.49 -0.96 -12.46
C LEU A 32 -1.12 0.38 -12.11
N ALA A 33 -1.33 0.61 -10.82
CA ALA A 33 -1.74 1.91 -10.29
C ALA A 33 -0.71 2.41 -9.28
N GLN A 34 -0.51 3.73 -9.24
CA GLN A 34 0.44 4.38 -8.35
C GLN A 34 -0.10 5.72 -7.84
N LYS A 35 0.11 6.01 -6.56
CA LYS A 35 -0.30 7.27 -5.94
C LYS A 35 0.73 7.76 -4.93
N GLU A 36 1.16 9.00 -5.08
CA GLU A 36 2.01 9.69 -4.11
C GLU A 36 1.21 10.09 -2.86
N TYR A 37 1.93 10.22 -1.75
CA TYR A 37 1.36 10.72 -0.51
C TYR A 37 2.35 11.64 0.22
N THR A 38 1.81 12.48 1.10
CA THR A 38 2.49 13.62 1.69
C THR A 38 3.67 13.20 2.57
N GLN A 39 4.79 13.91 2.42
CA GLN A 39 5.98 13.76 3.26
C GLN A 39 5.99 14.90 4.29
N TYR A 40 6.00 14.57 5.59
CA TYR A 40 6.00 15.58 6.65
C TYR A 40 7.40 15.78 7.22
N TYR A 41 7.81 17.04 7.35
CA TYR A 41 9.11 17.44 7.90
C TYR A 41 8.94 18.42 9.06
N PRO A 42 8.51 17.98 10.26
CA PRO A 42 8.21 18.89 11.37
C PRO A 42 9.43 19.66 11.90
N LYS A 43 10.62 19.06 11.78
CA LYS A 43 11.92 19.61 12.21
C LYS A 43 13.03 19.15 11.26
N PRO A 44 14.17 19.85 11.20
CA PRO A 44 15.35 19.34 10.48
C PRO A 44 15.72 17.91 10.92
N GLY A 45 15.91 17.02 9.95
CA GLY A 45 16.22 15.60 10.18
C GLY A 45 15.02 14.73 10.58
N TRP A 46 13.84 15.30 10.80
CA TRP A 46 12.62 14.53 11.11
C TRP A 46 11.84 14.25 9.83
N VAL A 47 11.46 12.99 9.64
CA VAL A 47 10.64 12.55 8.51
C VAL A 47 9.49 11.72 9.07
N GLU A 48 8.27 12.15 8.80
CA GLU A 48 7.04 11.54 9.29
C GLU A 48 6.04 11.31 8.15
N HIS A 49 5.20 10.29 8.29
CA HIS A 49 4.05 10.07 7.42
C HIS A 49 2.76 10.01 8.24
N ASN A 50 1.63 10.37 7.64
CA ASN A 50 0.33 10.11 8.24
C ASN A 50 -0.10 8.65 7.95
N PRO A 51 -0.26 7.77 8.96
CA PRO A 51 -0.65 6.37 8.72
C PRO A 51 -2.00 6.20 8.03
N ARG A 52 -2.94 7.15 8.23
CA ARG A 52 -4.25 7.14 7.54
C ARG A 52 -4.10 7.46 6.05
N GLU A 53 -3.16 8.34 5.70
CA GLU A 53 -2.87 8.67 4.32
C GLU A 53 -2.19 7.50 3.60
N ILE A 54 -1.24 6.83 4.25
CA ILE A 54 -0.62 5.58 3.77
C ILE A 54 -1.69 4.52 3.46
N TRP A 55 -2.62 4.32 4.40
CA TRP A 55 -3.70 3.35 4.23
C TRP A 55 -4.61 3.73 3.05
N ALA A 56 -5.04 4.99 2.99
CA ALA A 56 -5.91 5.48 1.94
C ALA A 56 -5.26 5.44 0.56
N SER A 57 -3.96 5.74 0.45
CA SER A 57 -3.22 5.67 -0.81
C SER A 57 -3.11 4.23 -1.30
N GLN A 58 -2.78 3.27 -0.41
CA GLN A 58 -2.66 1.86 -0.79
C GLN A 58 -4.00 1.24 -1.20
N LEU A 59 -5.09 1.59 -0.51
CA LEU A 59 -6.43 1.16 -0.89
C LEU A 59 -6.85 1.75 -2.24
N SER A 60 -6.57 3.04 -2.46
CA SER A 60 -6.88 3.73 -3.72
C SER A 60 -6.24 3.02 -4.92
N VAL A 61 -4.95 2.71 -4.84
CA VAL A 61 -4.25 2.05 -5.96
C VAL A 61 -4.68 0.59 -6.14
N ALA A 62 -5.07 -0.11 -5.08
CA ALA A 62 -5.62 -1.46 -5.20
C ALA A 62 -6.96 -1.47 -5.97
N ILE A 63 -7.85 -0.53 -5.65
CA ILE A 63 -9.13 -0.36 -6.35
C ILE A 63 -8.89 0.03 -7.81
N GLU A 64 -7.99 0.98 -8.07
CA GLU A 64 -7.68 1.46 -9.41
C GLU A 64 -7.09 0.34 -10.30
N ALA A 65 -6.13 -0.43 -9.79
CA ALA A 65 -5.54 -1.55 -10.53
C ALA A 65 -6.56 -2.67 -10.83
N MET A 66 -7.50 -2.94 -9.91
CA MET A 66 -8.59 -3.90 -10.18
C MET A 66 -9.57 -3.36 -11.22
N ALA A 67 -9.93 -2.07 -11.14
CA ALA A 67 -10.87 -1.45 -12.06
C ALA A 67 -10.33 -1.43 -13.50
N GLU A 68 -9.03 -1.22 -13.69
CA GLU A 68 -8.37 -1.18 -15.01
C GLU A 68 -8.56 -2.47 -15.82
N VAL A 69 -8.56 -3.63 -15.16
CA VAL A 69 -8.76 -4.96 -15.80
C VAL A 69 -10.15 -5.54 -15.57
N GLY A 70 -11.06 -4.77 -14.96
CA GLY A 70 -12.40 -5.22 -14.60
C GLY A 70 -12.40 -6.41 -13.63
N ALA A 71 -11.37 -6.54 -12.79
CA ALA A 71 -11.27 -7.59 -11.80
C ALA A 71 -12.14 -7.29 -10.57
N THR A 72 -12.67 -8.36 -9.98
CA THR A 72 -13.34 -8.34 -8.69
C THR A 72 -12.45 -8.96 -7.62
N ALA A 73 -12.81 -8.81 -6.34
CA ALA A 73 -12.09 -9.48 -5.25
C ALA A 73 -12.06 -11.01 -5.41
N SER A 74 -13.07 -11.60 -6.06
CA SER A 74 -13.14 -13.04 -6.36
C SER A 74 -12.26 -13.47 -7.54
N ASP A 75 -11.55 -12.55 -8.22
CA ASP A 75 -10.54 -12.87 -9.23
C ASP A 75 -9.10 -12.86 -8.66
N ILE A 76 -8.92 -12.42 -7.40
CA ILE A 76 -7.61 -12.33 -6.73
C ILE A 76 -7.30 -13.62 -5.96
N ALA A 77 -6.31 -14.38 -6.45
CA ALA A 77 -5.84 -15.63 -5.86
C ALA A 77 -5.10 -15.42 -4.53
N ALA A 78 -4.28 -14.36 -4.47
CA ALA A 78 -3.43 -14.04 -3.34
C ALA A 78 -3.04 -12.55 -3.37
N ILE A 79 -2.66 -12.04 -2.20
CA ILE A 79 -2.11 -10.69 -2.02
C ILE A 79 -0.69 -10.82 -1.45
N GLY A 80 0.28 -10.30 -2.18
CA GLY A 80 1.64 -10.06 -1.70
C GLY A 80 1.77 -8.62 -1.19
N ILE A 81 2.45 -8.45 -0.06
CA ILE A 81 2.65 -7.13 0.55
C ILE A 81 4.16 -6.90 0.69
N THR A 82 4.62 -5.76 0.21
CA THR A 82 5.95 -5.21 0.47
C THR A 82 5.80 -3.76 0.91
N ASN A 83 6.74 -3.30 1.72
CA ASN A 83 6.68 -1.99 2.35
C ASN A 83 8.07 -1.38 2.51
N GLN A 84 8.10 -0.06 2.65
CA GLN A 84 9.25 0.64 3.19
C GLN A 84 9.56 0.04 4.58
N ARG A 85 10.77 -0.48 4.72
CA ARG A 85 11.19 -1.13 5.96
C ARG A 85 11.50 -0.07 7.02
N GLU A 86 11.69 -0.50 8.27
CA GLU A 86 11.99 0.30 9.46
C GLU A 86 10.93 1.36 9.88
N THR A 87 10.18 1.96 8.95
CA THR A 87 9.10 2.91 9.24
C THR A 87 8.14 2.32 10.26
N THR A 88 7.95 3.04 11.36
CA THR A 88 7.28 2.52 12.56
C THR A 88 5.96 3.25 12.80
N ILE A 89 4.91 2.46 13.03
CA ILE A 89 3.57 2.94 13.40
C ILE A 89 3.18 2.27 14.72
N VAL A 90 2.62 3.06 15.64
CA VAL A 90 1.99 2.56 16.87
C VAL A 90 0.53 2.97 16.85
N TRP A 91 -0.35 2.06 17.23
CA TRP A 91 -1.80 2.29 17.22
C TRP A 91 -2.47 1.66 18.44
N ASP A 92 -3.65 2.18 18.78
CA ASP A 92 -4.50 1.58 19.81
C ASP A 92 -5.17 0.30 19.28
N LYS A 93 -5.03 -0.81 20.01
CA LYS A 93 -5.55 -2.12 19.57
C LYS A 93 -7.07 -2.23 19.52
N LYS A 94 -7.80 -1.37 20.24
CA LYS A 94 -9.27 -1.40 20.29
C LYS A 94 -9.87 -0.52 19.20
N THR A 95 -9.29 0.64 18.93
CA THR A 95 -9.83 1.60 17.96
C THR A 95 -9.17 1.51 16.59
N GLY A 96 -7.94 1.00 16.52
CA GLY A 96 -7.11 1.04 15.31
C GLY A 96 -6.55 2.44 15.00
N GLU A 97 -6.76 3.43 15.88
CA GLU A 97 -6.26 4.78 15.67
C GLU A 97 -4.75 4.86 15.90
N PRO A 98 -3.98 5.45 14.98
CA PRO A 98 -2.58 5.78 15.24
C PRO A 98 -2.45 6.75 16.40
N VAL A 99 -1.52 6.48 17.32
CA VAL A 99 -1.28 7.37 18.47
C VAL A 99 -0.34 8.54 18.14
N TYR A 100 0.36 8.45 17.01
CA TYR A 100 1.34 9.41 16.51
C TYR A 100 1.53 9.22 14.99
N PRO A 101 2.01 10.23 14.23
CA PRO A 101 2.50 10.02 12.87
C PRO A 101 3.51 8.86 12.77
N ALA A 102 3.56 8.17 11.64
CA ALA A 102 4.59 7.16 11.40
C ALA A 102 5.97 7.83 11.43
N ILE A 103 6.93 7.24 12.15
CA ILE A 103 8.33 7.68 12.09
C ILE A 103 8.99 6.93 10.95
N VAL A 104 9.40 7.67 9.92
CA VAL A 104 9.94 7.09 8.69
C VAL A 104 11.39 6.66 8.88
N TRP A 105 11.83 5.63 8.18
CA TRP A 105 13.22 5.13 8.23
C TRP A 105 14.29 6.22 8.01
N GLN A 106 13.97 7.25 7.23
CA GLN A 106 14.83 8.40 6.96
C GLN A 106 15.02 9.33 8.18
N CYS A 107 14.14 9.25 9.17
CA CYS A 107 14.17 10.12 10.35
C CYS A 107 15.47 9.92 11.15
N ARG A 108 16.08 11.03 11.58
CA ARG A 108 17.33 11.12 12.34
C ARG A 108 17.12 11.81 13.70
N ARG A 109 15.91 11.72 14.26
CA ARG A 109 15.57 12.34 15.54
C ARG A 109 16.37 11.77 16.70
#